data_AF-A0A939KWS8-F1
#
_entry.id   AF-A0A939KWS8-F1
#
_cell.length_a   1.000
_cell.length_b   1.000
_cell.length_c   1.000
_cell.angle_alpha   90.00
_cell.angle_beta   90.00
_cell.angle_gamma   90.00
#
_symmetry.space_group_name_H-M   'P 1'
#
loop_
_entity.id
_entity.type
_entity.pdbx_description
1 polymer ?
#
loop_
_entity_poly.entity_id
_entity_poly.type
_entity_poly.pdbx_seq_one_letter_code
_entity_poly.pdbx_strand_id
1 'polypeptide(L)'
;MTAQEVLDLNKQIYKRLEAALSLNLLSQIFLAVCDDCSLRNQIANQLTEAKFARDQTGDGSTRSYPLLVSLKLNVKDPNPVSEIAHWLGQHPNQGRSIALGFQILGVEQLTRQPSRIQRQFLNYLQMIGQSWPLPLELTLLLWMPRPWLLSIQQSAPDFWRCRTGIFEFVSEPTPVLADSWPGEDADALSSKTPFTASLPEQGLKSLLRTKSVETEDADALSSKTPFTASLPEQGLKSLLRTKSVETEDADALSSKTPFTASSLEQGLKSLLRTETEELIDAFSRGNLYRDIIHQGEATAENLIEAIIAYEQAIEYLEEDSHLWAYILNDLGNLYWMRSRHISVREQAIAYLEQGIKAYEIALSHILQYDRLESAGHDGKTYRRLQNNLGAAYSELARYVAPVKNLQESIIYYTEALDYSQELSDGKQYAATLNNLGTAYWNLAQHQQPVANLQQAIGAYSEALSYSSPSQEPLNYGMIQNNLGTTYWNLAVCLSEPEEYLQMAISAYKIALEYRTASAAPAAHAATQNNLGMAYWHLANQEGISGPLRVEFLSKCISAYQQALETALLGQLTDRS
;
A
#
# COMPACT_ATOMS: atom_id res chain seq x y z
N MET A 1 -22.42 16.68 -29.95
CA MET A 1 -22.82 15.36 -30.47
C MET A 1 -24.28 15.44 -30.92
N THR A 2 -24.61 14.84 -32.06
CA THR A 2 -26.01 14.67 -32.49
C THR A 2 -26.70 13.60 -31.62
N ALA A 3 -28.03 13.59 -31.54
CA ALA A 3 -28.78 12.57 -30.79
C ALA A 3 -28.48 11.14 -31.29
N GLN A 4 -28.26 10.99 -32.59
CA GLN A 4 -27.86 9.72 -33.21
C GLN A 4 -26.46 9.28 -32.76
N GLU A 5 -25.49 10.21 -32.68
CA GLU A 5 -24.14 9.91 -32.18
C GLU A 5 -24.17 9.50 -30.69
N VAL A 6 -25.00 10.14 -29.86
CA VAL A 6 -25.16 9.78 -28.45
C VAL A 6 -25.76 8.38 -28.31
N LEU A 7 -26.79 8.07 -29.11
CA LEU A 7 -27.42 6.75 -29.14
C LEU A 7 -26.41 5.67 -29.56
N ASP A 8 -25.62 5.91 -30.61
CA ASP A 8 -24.65 4.94 -31.12
C ASP A 8 -23.47 4.75 -30.15
N LEU A 9 -23.04 5.83 -29.46
CA LEU A 9 -22.04 5.73 -28.39
C LEU A 9 -22.57 4.91 -27.20
N ASN A 10 -23.77 5.20 -26.70
CA ASN A 10 -24.37 4.46 -25.58
C ASN A 10 -24.56 2.97 -25.93
N LYS A 11 -24.92 2.64 -27.18
CA LYS A 11 -24.95 1.24 -27.66
C LYS A 11 -23.58 0.57 -27.63
N GLN A 12 -22.51 1.28 -28.01
CA GLN A 12 -21.15 0.74 -27.94
C GLN A 12 -20.71 0.49 -26.50
N ILE A 13 -21.02 1.42 -25.58
CA ILE A 13 -20.70 1.29 -24.15
C ILE A 13 -21.48 0.14 -23.53
N TYR A 14 -22.76 0.00 -23.86
CA TYR A 14 -23.58 -1.14 -23.45
C TYR A 14 -22.97 -2.47 -23.89
N LYS A 15 -22.58 -2.61 -25.17
CA LYS A 15 -21.94 -3.82 -25.68
C LYS A 15 -20.62 -4.14 -24.98
N ARG A 16 -19.83 -3.12 -24.62
CA ARG A 16 -18.58 -3.30 -23.85
C ARG A 16 -18.86 -3.77 -22.43
N LEU A 17 -19.89 -3.21 -21.78
CA LEU A 17 -20.34 -3.62 -20.46
C LEU A 17 -20.82 -5.07 -20.47
N GLU A 18 -21.68 -5.42 -21.43
CA GLU A 18 -22.17 -6.79 -21.64
C GLU A 18 -21.01 -7.76 -21.88
N ALA A 19 -20.06 -7.39 -22.75
CA ALA A 19 -18.88 -8.20 -23.02
C ALA A 19 -18.01 -8.41 -21.77
N ALA A 20 -17.75 -7.35 -21.00
CA ALA A 20 -16.92 -7.43 -19.79
C ALA A 20 -17.53 -8.37 -18.74
N LEU A 21 -18.84 -8.25 -18.53
CA LEU A 21 -19.56 -9.12 -17.60
C LEU A 21 -19.70 -10.56 -18.14
N SER A 22 -19.72 -10.77 -19.46
CA SER A 22 -19.74 -12.11 -20.09
C SER A 22 -18.42 -12.89 -19.97
N LEU A 23 -17.33 -12.23 -19.52
CA LEU A 23 -16.04 -12.90 -19.29
C LEU A 23 -16.07 -13.82 -18.06
N ASN A 24 -17.08 -13.66 -17.18
CA ASN A 24 -17.30 -14.50 -16.01
C ASN A 24 -16.05 -14.65 -15.12
N LEU A 25 -15.25 -13.59 -15.03
CA LEU A 25 -14.10 -13.51 -14.12
C LEU A 25 -14.61 -13.42 -12.69
N LEU A 26 -13.88 -14.03 -11.76
CA LEU A 26 -14.21 -14.00 -10.34
C LEU A 26 -13.93 -12.61 -9.77
N SER A 27 -14.75 -12.18 -8.81
CA SER A 27 -14.52 -10.97 -7.99
C SER A 27 -14.26 -9.71 -8.81
N GLN A 28 -15.29 -9.23 -9.53
CA GLN A 28 -15.22 -8.04 -10.39
C GLN A 28 -15.99 -6.84 -9.82
N ILE A 29 -15.44 -5.63 -9.91
CA ILE A 29 -16.15 -4.38 -9.59
C ILE A 29 -16.24 -3.51 -10.85
N PHE A 30 -17.45 -3.24 -11.31
CA PHE A 30 -17.72 -2.33 -12.42
C PHE A 30 -18.42 -1.08 -11.93
N LEU A 31 -18.00 0.07 -12.44
CA LEU A 31 -18.65 1.36 -12.19
C LEU A 31 -19.37 1.80 -13.45
N ALA A 32 -20.69 1.95 -13.38
CA ALA A 32 -21.48 2.49 -14.48
C ALA A 32 -21.93 3.90 -14.14
N VAL A 33 -21.45 4.86 -14.92
CA VAL A 33 -21.68 6.29 -14.71
C VAL A 33 -22.77 6.75 -15.66
N CYS A 34 -23.89 7.24 -15.12
CA CYS A 34 -25.01 7.74 -15.91
C CYS A 34 -25.75 8.84 -15.15
N ASP A 35 -25.76 10.05 -15.70
CA ASP A 35 -26.43 11.20 -15.09
C ASP A 35 -27.96 11.18 -15.35
N ASP A 36 -28.41 10.54 -16.44
CA ASP A 36 -29.82 10.35 -16.75
C ASP A 36 -30.38 9.08 -16.07
N CYS A 37 -31.28 9.26 -15.12
CA CYS A 37 -31.92 8.17 -14.38
C CYS A 37 -32.83 7.30 -15.26
N SER A 38 -33.45 7.85 -16.30
CA SER A 38 -34.33 7.12 -17.22
C SER A 38 -33.52 6.17 -18.09
N LEU A 39 -32.46 6.69 -18.72
CA LEU A 39 -31.52 5.90 -19.51
C LEU A 39 -30.86 4.80 -18.67
N ARG A 40 -30.40 5.15 -17.45
CA ARG A 40 -29.83 4.18 -16.51
C ARG A 40 -30.79 3.04 -16.21
N ASN A 41 -32.02 3.34 -15.83
CA ASN A 41 -33.01 2.31 -15.47
C ASN A 41 -33.35 1.43 -16.68
N GLN A 42 -33.42 2.01 -17.89
CA GLN A 42 -33.60 1.25 -19.12
C GLN A 42 -32.45 0.26 -19.33
N ILE A 43 -31.20 0.69 -19.19
CA ILE A 43 -30.03 -0.18 -19.36
C ILE A 43 -29.97 -1.24 -18.25
N ALA A 44 -30.20 -0.86 -16.99
CA ALA A 44 -30.19 -1.78 -15.86
C ALA A 44 -31.24 -2.90 -16.03
N ASN A 45 -32.44 -2.56 -16.51
CA ASN A 45 -33.48 -3.54 -16.83
C ASN A 45 -33.07 -4.43 -18.01
N GLN A 46 -32.49 -3.85 -19.07
CA GLN A 46 -31.99 -4.62 -20.22
C GLN A 46 -30.92 -5.65 -19.80
N LEU A 47 -30.01 -5.30 -18.88
CA LEU A 47 -29.01 -6.23 -18.34
C LEU A 47 -29.64 -7.38 -17.54
N THR A 48 -30.72 -7.11 -16.81
CA THR A 48 -31.45 -8.14 -16.05
C THR A 48 -32.30 -9.03 -16.98
N GLU A 49 -32.90 -8.45 -18.02
CA GLU A 49 -33.78 -9.13 -18.99
C GLU A 49 -33.02 -9.93 -20.06
N ALA A 50 -31.79 -9.55 -20.41
CA ALA A 50 -30.94 -10.24 -21.38
C ALA A 50 -30.68 -11.73 -21.05
N LYS A 51 -30.99 -12.15 -19.81
CA LYS A 51 -31.00 -13.54 -19.37
C LYS A 51 -32.20 -14.35 -19.89
N PHE A 52 -33.40 -13.78 -19.93
CA PHE A 52 -34.63 -14.53 -20.29
C PHE A 52 -34.72 -14.88 -21.78
N ALA A 53 -34.03 -14.14 -22.65
CA ALA A 53 -34.08 -14.35 -24.10
C ALA A 53 -33.11 -15.45 -24.60
N ARG A 54 -32.05 -15.78 -23.85
CA ARG A 54 -30.99 -16.72 -24.29
C ARG A 54 -31.17 -18.16 -23.80
N ASP A 55 -31.93 -18.38 -22.73
CA ASP A 55 -32.30 -19.74 -22.26
C ASP A 55 -33.29 -20.48 -23.20
N GLN A 56 -33.87 -19.81 -24.20
CA GLN A 56 -34.78 -20.43 -25.17
C GLN A 56 -34.11 -20.89 -26.47
N THR A 57 -32.90 -20.42 -26.78
CA THR A 57 -32.17 -20.80 -27.98
C THR A 57 -31.09 -21.81 -27.60
N GLY A 58 -31.47 -23.08 -27.51
CA GLY A 58 -30.60 -24.20 -27.13
C GLY A 58 -29.48 -24.49 -28.12
N ASP A 59 -28.49 -23.61 -28.21
CA ASP A 59 -27.23 -23.87 -28.91
C ASP A 59 -26.06 -23.81 -27.92
N GLY A 60 -25.45 -24.97 -27.68
CA GLY A 60 -24.54 -25.28 -26.57
C GLY A 60 -23.13 -24.71 -26.70
N SER A 61 -22.94 -23.48 -27.17
CA SER A 61 -21.61 -22.88 -27.36
C SER A 61 -21.49 -21.38 -27.02
N THR A 62 -22.18 -20.89 -25.98
CA THR A 62 -22.07 -19.47 -25.59
C THR A 62 -21.74 -19.26 -24.11
N ARG A 63 -20.76 -18.38 -23.84
CA ARG A 63 -20.23 -18.02 -22.51
C ARG A 63 -21.37 -17.55 -21.59
N SER A 64 -21.51 -18.20 -20.44
CA SER A 64 -22.51 -17.86 -19.43
C SER A 64 -22.12 -16.55 -18.72
N TYR A 65 -23.07 -15.65 -18.62
CA TYR A 65 -22.97 -14.37 -17.91
C TYR A 65 -23.47 -14.53 -16.46
N PRO A 66 -22.94 -13.80 -15.47
CA PRO A 66 -23.40 -13.92 -14.09
C PRO A 66 -24.84 -13.39 -13.90
N LEU A 67 -25.69 -14.07 -13.14
CA LEU A 67 -27.05 -13.57 -12.88
C LEU A 67 -26.97 -12.21 -12.18
N LEU A 68 -27.31 -11.11 -12.86
CA LEU A 68 -27.33 -9.75 -12.29
C LEU A 68 -28.64 -9.49 -11.55
N VAL A 69 -28.56 -9.45 -10.22
CA VAL A 69 -29.65 -9.07 -9.33
C VAL A 69 -29.64 -7.55 -9.15
N SER A 70 -30.77 -6.89 -9.42
CA SER A 70 -30.91 -5.45 -9.22
C SER A 70 -31.35 -5.13 -7.79
N LEU A 71 -30.51 -4.40 -7.06
CA LEU A 71 -30.74 -3.92 -5.71
C LEU A 71 -30.82 -2.40 -5.67
N LYS A 72 -31.58 -1.86 -4.72
CA LYS A 72 -31.68 -0.41 -4.48
C LYS A 72 -30.97 -0.08 -3.18
N LEU A 73 -30.07 0.90 -3.22
CA LEU A 73 -29.32 1.34 -2.06
C LEU A 73 -30.25 2.02 -1.04
N ASN A 74 -30.23 1.54 0.20
CA ASN A 74 -30.92 2.18 1.31
C ASN A 74 -30.25 3.52 1.66
N VAL A 75 -30.98 4.61 1.45
CA VAL A 75 -30.48 5.97 1.67
C VAL A 75 -30.21 6.27 3.15
N LYS A 76 -30.84 5.55 4.09
CA LYS A 76 -30.65 5.76 5.54
C LYS A 76 -29.40 5.07 6.09
N ASP A 77 -29.01 3.96 5.47
CA ASP A 77 -27.78 3.22 5.75
C ASP A 77 -27.20 2.74 4.41
N PRO A 78 -26.42 3.58 3.72
CA PRO A 78 -26.02 3.35 2.34
C PRO A 78 -24.87 2.35 2.26
N ASN A 79 -25.11 1.11 2.64
CA ASN A 79 -24.12 0.03 2.62
C ASN A 79 -24.40 -0.96 1.48
N PRO A 80 -23.60 -0.96 0.40
CA PRO A 80 -23.73 -1.90 -0.71
C PRO A 80 -23.71 -3.37 -0.30
N VAL A 81 -22.88 -3.75 0.68
CA VAL A 81 -22.73 -5.13 1.14
C VAL A 81 -23.96 -5.58 1.92
N SER A 82 -24.55 -4.68 2.73
CA SER A 82 -25.79 -4.97 3.46
C SER A 82 -26.95 -5.31 2.53
N GLU A 83 -27.08 -4.62 1.39
CA GLU A 83 -28.13 -4.90 0.40
C GLU A 83 -27.96 -6.31 -0.21
N ILE A 84 -26.72 -6.66 -0.53
CA ILE A 84 -26.37 -7.97 -1.08
C ILE A 84 -26.63 -9.07 -0.05
N ALA A 85 -26.19 -8.87 1.19
CA ALA A 85 -26.39 -9.81 2.28
C ALA A 85 -27.88 -10.03 2.58
N HIS A 86 -28.67 -8.95 2.60
CA HIS A 86 -30.12 -9.03 2.80
C HIS A 86 -30.80 -9.87 1.70
N TRP A 87 -30.41 -9.65 0.44
CA TRP A 87 -30.95 -10.41 -0.68
C TRP A 87 -30.55 -11.89 -0.62
N LEU A 88 -29.28 -12.19 -0.32
CA LEU A 88 -28.78 -13.56 -0.19
C LEU A 88 -29.45 -14.32 0.95
N GLY A 89 -29.73 -13.65 2.07
CA GLY A 89 -30.47 -14.23 3.20
C GLY A 89 -31.91 -14.64 2.85
N GLN A 90 -32.54 -13.93 1.92
CA GLN A 90 -33.87 -14.27 1.41
C GLN A 90 -33.86 -15.35 0.32
N HIS A 91 -32.70 -15.61 -0.31
CA HIS A 91 -32.56 -16.53 -1.44
C HIS A 91 -31.43 -17.57 -1.21
N PRO A 92 -31.50 -18.39 -0.15
CA PRO A 92 -30.38 -19.25 0.30
C PRO A 92 -29.97 -20.34 -0.69
N ASN A 93 -30.86 -20.73 -1.61
CA ASN A 93 -30.63 -21.80 -2.60
C ASN A 93 -29.99 -21.30 -3.91
N GLN A 94 -29.90 -19.98 -4.13
CA GLN A 94 -29.32 -19.40 -5.37
C GLN A 94 -27.82 -19.08 -5.25
N GLY A 95 -27.26 -19.09 -4.03
CA GLY A 95 -25.83 -18.85 -3.80
C GLY A 95 -24.91 -20.08 -3.95
N ARG A 96 -25.42 -21.22 -4.43
CA ARG A 96 -24.66 -22.49 -4.49
C ARG A 96 -24.17 -22.89 -5.88
N SER A 97 -24.65 -22.24 -6.94
CA SER A 97 -24.24 -22.56 -8.31
C SER A 97 -24.65 -21.41 -9.22
N ILE A 98 -23.73 -20.97 -10.07
CA ILE A 98 -23.76 -19.82 -11.01
C ILE A 98 -23.08 -18.57 -10.42
N ALA A 99 -22.09 -18.06 -11.16
CA ALA A 99 -21.46 -16.77 -10.91
C ALA A 99 -22.54 -15.70 -10.69
N LEU A 100 -22.59 -15.12 -9.51
CA LEU A 100 -23.68 -14.23 -9.12
C LEU A 100 -23.21 -12.78 -9.25
N GLY A 101 -24.00 -11.97 -9.94
CA GLY A 101 -23.76 -10.56 -10.12
C GLY A 101 -24.78 -9.73 -9.35
N PHE A 102 -24.39 -8.60 -8.82
CA PHE A 102 -25.29 -7.62 -8.22
C PHE A 102 -25.10 -6.28 -8.90
N GLN A 103 -26.20 -5.65 -9.30
CA GLN A 103 -26.20 -4.25 -9.69
C GLN A 103 -26.90 -3.40 -8.64
N ILE A 104 -26.24 -2.34 -8.19
CA ILE A 104 -26.76 -1.45 -7.15
C ILE A 104 -27.13 -0.10 -7.78
N LEU A 105 -28.40 0.26 -7.63
CA LEU A 105 -29.00 1.51 -8.10
C LEU A 105 -29.29 2.42 -6.90
N GLY A 106 -29.38 3.74 -7.13
CA GLY A 106 -29.85 4.69 -6.11
C GLY A 106 -28.78 5.61 -5.51
N VAL A 107 -27.51 5.52 -5.93
CA VAL A 107 -26.42 6.40 -5.46
C VAL A 107 -26.75 7.89 -5.70
N GLU A 108 -27.48 8.23 -6.76
CA GLU A 108 -27.93 9.60 -7.06
C GLU A 108 -28.78 10.23 -5.93
N GLN A 109 -29.44 9.40 -5.13
CA GLN A 109 -30.30 9.86 -4.04
C GLN A 109 -29.46 10.39 -2.86
N LEU A 110 -28.20 9.95 -2.75
CA LEU A 110 -27.27 10.38 -1.70
C LEU A 110 -26.85 11.85 -1.86
N THR A 111 -26.86 12.38 -3.09
CA THR A 111 -26.53 13.79 -3.37
C THR A 111 -27.44 14.76 -2.61
N ARG A 112 -28.68 14.35 -2.30
CA ARG A 112 -29.67 15.14 -1.54
C ARG A 112 -29.65 14.87 -0.04
N GLN A 113 -28.76 14.00 0.45
CA GLN A 113 -28.67 13.63 1.86
C GLN A 113 -27.64 14.48 2.60
N PRO A 114 -27.72 14.58 3.95
CA PRO A 114 -26.71 15.24 4.76
C PRO A 114 -25.30 14.68 4.53
N SER A 115 -24.27 15.51 4.63
CA SER A 115 -22.87 15.12 4.41
C SER A 115 -22.40 13.95 5.28
N ARG A 116 -23.06 13.70 6.42
CA ARG A 116 -22.80 12.52 7.27
C ARG A 116 -23.12 11.21 6.53
N ILE A 117 -24.28 11.13 5.86
CA ILE A 117 -24.72 9.95 5.12
C ILE A 117 -23.87 9.75 3.86
N GLN A 118 -23.51 10.84 3.19
CA GLN A 118 -22.62 10.79 2.03
C GLN A 118 -21.23 10.24 2.40
N ARG A 119 -20.64 10.72 3.50
CA ARG A 119 -19.36 10.20 4.03
C ARG A 119 -19.49 8.75 4.47
N GLN A 120 -20.62 8.37 5.08
CA GLN A 120 -20.87 6.99 5.49
C GLN A 120 -20.85 6.03 4.30
N PHE A 121 -21.47 6.38 3.17
CA PHE A 121 -21.37 5.61 1.94
C PHE A 121 -19.93 5.47 1.43
N LEU A 122 -19.17 6.57 1.39
CA LEU A 122 -17.76 6.55 0.95
C LEU A 122 -16.89 5.69 1.88
N ASN A 123 -17.13 5.75 3.19
CA ASN A 123 -16.45 4.89 4.16
C ASN A 123 -16.76 3.42 3.92
N TYR A 124 -18.02 3.04 3.67
CA TYR A 124 -18.36 1.66 3.33
C TYR A 124 -17.67 1.21 2.04
N LEU A 125 -17.61 2.05 1.01
CA LEU A 125 -16.84 1.72 -0.20
C LEU A 125 -15.37 1.51 0.14
N GLN A 126 -14.75 2.41 0.89
CA GLN A 126 -13.36 2.29 1.32
C GLN A 126 -13.10 0.96 2.06
N MET A 127 -13.99 0.56 2.98
CA MET A 127 -13.91 -0.73 3.68
C MET A 127 -14.04 -1.93 2.72
N ILE A 128 -14.95 -1.85 1.74
CA ILE A 128 -15.06 -2.88 0.69
C ILE A 128 -13.75 -3.00 -0.07
N GLY A 129 -13.13 -1.87 -0.43
CA GLY A 129 -11.85 -1.84 -1.13
C GLY A 129 -10.72 -2.49 -0.34
N GLN A 130 -10.63 -2.19 0.95
CA GLN A 130 -9.65 -2.79 1.86
C GLN A 130 -9.84 -4.30 2.03
N SER A 131 -11.07 -4.78 1.86
CA SER A 131 -11.45 -6.19 2.01
C SER A 131 -11.60 -6.91 0.66
N TRP A 132 -11.20 -6.29 -0.46
CA TRP A 132 -11.39 -6.87 -1.80
C TRP A 132 -10.16 -7.64 -2.30
N PRO A 133 -10.31 -8.83 -2.92
CA PRO A 133 -11.56 -9.49 -3.27
C PRO A 133 -12.29 -10.03 -2.03
N LEU A 134 -13.62 -9.84 -1.98
CA LEU A 134 -14.44 -10.50 -0.98
C LEU A 134 -14.32 -12.02 -1.16
N PRO A 135 -14.43 -12.84 -0.11
CA PRO A 135 -14.34 -14.30 -0.25
C PRO A 135 -15.52 -14.90 -1.06
N LEU A 136 -16.55 -14.10 -1.38
CA LEU A 136 -17.56 -14.44 -2.37
C LEU A 136 -17.02 -14.06 -3.75
N GLU A 137 -16.90 -15.03 -4.65
CA GLU A 137 -16.64 -14.83 -6.07
C GLU A 137 -17.83 -14.13 -6.78
N LEU A 138 -18.11 -12.87 -6.43
CA LEU A 138 -19.24 -12.09 -6.92
C LEU A 138 -18.82 -10.96 -7.86
N THR A 139 -19.72 -10.57 -8.75
CA THR A 139 -19.55 -9.38 -9.58
C THR A 139 -20.43 -8.24 -9.06
N LEU A 140 -19.85 -7.08 -8.78
CA LEU A 140 -20.55 -5.88 -8.33
C LEU A 140 -20.57 -4.82 -9.44
N LEU A 141 -21.76 -4.39 -9.86
CA LEU A 141 -21.98 -3.28 -10.78
C LEU A 141 -22.63 -2.11 -10.02
N LEU A 142 -21.89 -1.03 -9.78
CA LEU A 142 -22.38 0.13 -9.04
C LEU A 142 -22.77 1.26 -10.00
N TRP A 143 -24.04 1.66 -9.97
CA TRP A 143 -24.56 2.75 -10.78
C TRP A 143 -24.53 4.09 -10.05
N MET A 144 -23.99 5.13 -10.67
CA MET A 144 -23.83 6.44 -10.06
C MET A 144 -23.82 7.60 -11.07
N PRO A 145 -24.12 8.85 -10.67
CA PRO A 145 -23.88 10.02 -11.51
C PRO A 145 -22.41 10.48 -11.39
N ARG A 146 -21.93 11.26 -12.37
CA ARG A 146 -20.51 11.67 -12.50
C ARG A 146 -19.87 12.29 -11.25
N PRO A 147 -20.54 13.14 -10.46
CA PRO A 147 -19.92 13.74 -9.27
C PRO A 147 -19.41 12.70 -8.27
N TRP A 148 -20.10 11.56 -8.14
CA TRP A 148 -19.71 10.49 -7.23
C TRP A 148 -18.46 9.74 -7.69
N LEU A 149 -18.17 9.70 -9.00
CA LEU A 149 -16.97 9.05 -9.52
C LEU A 149 -15.71 9.72 -8.94
N LEU A 150 -15.68 11.06 -8.98
CA LEU A 150 -14.57 11.86 -8.41
C LEU A 150 -14.51 11.72 -6.89
N SER A 151 -15.66 11.75 -6.20
CA SER A 151 -15.71 11.57 -4.75
C SER A 151 -15.18 10.21 -4.30
N ILE A 152 -15.50 9.13 -5.04
CA ILE A 152 -14.98 7.79 -4.75
C ILE A 152 -13.48 7.72 -4.99
N GLN A 153 -12.99 8.27 -6.10
CA GLN A 153 -11.55 8.31 -6.39
C GLN A 153 -10.75 9.01 -5.28
N GLN A 154 -11.31 10.07 -4.67
CA GLN A 154 -10.65 10.86 -3.63
C GLN A 154 -10.81 10.28 -2.23
N SER A 155 -12.02 9.80 -1.89
CA SER A 155 -12.38 9.44 -0.52
C SER A 155 -12.44 7.92 -0.26
N ALA A 156 -12.40 7.10 -1.31
CA ALA A 156 -12.33 5.65 -1.21
C ALA A 156 -11.27 5.07 -2.17
N PRO A 157 -9.98 5.45 -2.01
CA PRO A 157 -8.92 5.11 -2.95
C PRO A 157 -8.67 3.60 -3.09
N ASP A 158 -8.89 2.81 -2.05
CA ASP A 158 -8.71 1.35 -2.13
C ASP A 158 -9.83 0.71 -2.94
N PHE A 159 -11.07 1.13 -2.71
CA PHE A 159 -12.20 0.72 -3.54
C PHE A 159 -12.01 1.11 -5.00
N TRP A 160 -11.51 2.32 -5.22
CA TRP A 160 -11.18 2.81 -6.55
C TRP A 160 -10.17 1.91 -7.23
N ARG A 161 -9.10 1.50 -6.56
CA ARG A 161 -8.07 0.60 -7.11
C ARG A 161 -8.61 -0.78 -7.48
N CYS A 162 -9.62 -1.27 -6.76
CA CYS A 162 -10.22 -2.59 -7.00
C CYS A 162 -11.21 -2.64 -8.18
N ARG A 163 -11.55 -1.50 -8.78
CA ARG A 163 -12.45 -1.47 -9.96
C ARG A 163 -11.82 -2.15 -11.17
N THR A 164 -12.56 -3.07 -11.78
CA THR A 164 -12.22 -3.71 -13.05
C THR A 164 -12.41 -2.76 -14.24
N GLY A 165 -13.49 -1.97 -14.23
CA GLY A 165 -13.84 -1.15 -15.37
C GLY A 165 -14.84 -0.03 -15.06
N ILE A 166 -14.76 1.03 -15.87
CA ILE A 166 -15.67 2.17 -15.82
C ILE A 166 -16.40 2.27 -17.16
N PHE A 167 -17.72 2.47 -17.11
CA PHE A 167 -18.59 2.60 -18.27
C PHE A 167 -19.41 3.88 -18.16
N GLU A 168 -19.06 4.90 -18.96
CA GLU A 168 -19.63 6.24 -18.84
C GLU A 168 -20.68 6.52 -19.91
N PHE A 169 -21.95 6.40 -19.56
CA PHE A 169 -23.07 6.71 -20.44
C PHE A 169 -23.28 8.23 -20.54
N VAL A 170 -23.67 8.67 -21.73
CA VAL A 170 -23.84 10.08 -22.05
C VAL A 170 -25.33 10.38 -22.21
N SER A 171 -25.83 11.38 -21.48
CA SER A 171 -27.18 11.89 -21.65
C SER A 171 -27.30 12.69 -22.95
N GLU A 172 -28.48 12.74 -23.55
CA GLU A 172 -28.71 13.66 -24.67
C GLU A 172 -28.40 15.10 -24.23
N PRO A 173 -27.71 15.91 -25.06
CA PRO A 173 -27.50 17.31 -24.73
C PRO A 173 -28.86 18.00 -24.65
N THR A 174 -29.25 18.40 -23.45
CA THR A 174 -30.36 19.33 -23.26
C THR A 174 -30.05 20.57 -24.12
N PRO A 175 -30.96 21.03 -25.00
CA PRO A 175 -30.71 22.23 -25.78
C PRO A 175 -30.59 23.39 -24.80
N VAL A 176 -29.36 23.84 -24.58
CA VAL A 176 -29.10 25.08 -23.85
C VAL A 176 -29.64 26.19 -24.73
N LEU A 177 -30.72 26.82 -24.29
CA LEU A 177 -31.12 28.13 -24.79
C LEU A 177 -29.91 29.05 -24.62
N ALA A 178 -29.32 29.41 -25.74
CA ALA A 178 -28.27 30.40 -25.80
C ALA A 178 -28.87 31.74 -25.38
N ASP A 179 -28.63 32.15 -24.15
CA ASP A 179 -28.74 33.55 -23.77
C ASP A 179 -27.66 33.87 -22.72
N SER A 180 -26.64 34.56 -23.23
CA SER A 180 -25.93 35.69 -22.59
C SER A 180 -25.19 35.44 -21.27
N TRP A 181 -23.87 35.63 -21.27
CA TRP A 181 -23.14 36.79 -20.72
C TRP A 181 -21.61 36.57 -20.82
N PRO A 182 -20.81 37.65 -20.80
CA PRO A 182 -19.60 37.82 -21.63
C PRO A 182 -18.31 37.33 -20.96
N GLY A 183 -17.29 37.14 -21.81
CA GLY A 183 -16.01 36.55 -21.48
C GLY A 183 -15.09 37.37 -20.58
N GLU A 184 -14.11 36.67 -20.05
CA GLU A 184 -12.87 37.20 -19.47
C GLU A 184 -11.72 36.24 -19.78
N ASP A 185 -10.55 36.85 -19.93
CA ASP A 185 -9.38 36.39 -20.66
C ASP A 185 -8.69 35.16 -20.09
N ALA A 186 -8.34 34.23 -20.98
CA ALA A 186 -7.44 33.11 -20.71
C ALA A 186 -6.20 33.24 -21.60
N ASP A 187 -5.36 34.23 -21.33
CA ASP A 187 -4.01 34.34 -21.89
C ASP A 187 -3.05 34.86 -20.83
N ALA A 188 -2.39 33.92 -20.12
CA ALA A 188 -1.01 34.01 -19.61
C ALA A 188 -0.79 32.96 -18.52
N LEU A 189 -0.14 31.83 -18.86
CA LEU A 189 0.83 31.09 -18.04
C LEU A 189 1.11 29.70 -18.65
N SER A 190 1.94 29.66 -19.70
CA SER A 190 2.60 28.43 -20.13
C SER A 190 3.93 28.76 -20.81
N SER A 191 4.97 28.96 -20.00
CA SER A 191 6.33 28.67 -20.44
C SER A 191 7.19 28.34 -19.23
N LYS A 192 7.61 27.08 -19.14
CA LYS A 192 8.86 26.63 -18.49
C LYS A 192 9.03 25.14 -18.81
N THR A 193 9.96 24.87 -19.72
CA THR A 193 10.49 23.55 -20.04
C THR A 193 11.40 23.06 -18.90
N PRO A 194 11.40 21.77 -18.53
CA PRO A 194 12.38 21.22 -17.61
C PRO A 194 13.68 20.87 -18.35
N PHE A 195 14.80 21.17 -17.68
CA PHE A 195 16.16 20.82 -18.05
C PHE A 195 16.40 19.32 -17.77
N THR A 196 16.91 18.57 -18.74
CA THR A 196 17.33 17.17 -18.57
C THR A 196 18.85 17.09 -18.63
N ALA A 197 19.48 16.67 -17.53
CA ALA A 197 20.88 16.24 -17.52
C ALA A 197 20.90 14.72 -17.57
N SER A 198 21.39 14.17 -18.68
CA SER A 198 21.56 12.74 -18.90
C SER A 198 22.75 12.19 -18.11
N LEU A 199 22.50 11.28 -17.17
CA LEU A 199 23.51 10.37 -16.61
C LEU A 199 23.51 9.05 -17.40
N PRO A 200 24.65 8.35 -17.54
CA PRO A 200 24.76 7.18 -18.42
C PRO A 200 24.04 5.96 -17.81
N GLU A 201 22.94 5.52 -18.44
CA GLU A 201 22.10 4.39 -18.01
C GLU A 201 22.81 3.01 -17.99
N GLN A 202 24.03 2.89 -18.52
CA GLN A 202 24.66 1.58 -18.78
C GLN A 202 25.52 1.03 -17.63
N GLY A 203 25.64 1.71 -16.49
CA GLY A 203 26.48 1.28 -15.35
C GLY A 203 25.76 0.83 -14.06
N LEU A 204 24.45 1.11 -13.91
CA LEU A 204 23.74 0.90 -12.63
C LEU A 204 23.20 -0.53 -12.45
N LYS A 205 22.70 -1.15 -13.52
CA LYS A 205 22.20 -2.54 -13.47
C LYS A 205 23.32 -3.57 -13.21
N SER A 206 24.57 -3.25 -13.52
CA SER A 206 25.72 -4.13 -13.24
C SER A 206 26.13 -4.08 -11.77
N LEU A 207 26.04 -2.93 -11.10
CA LEU A 207 26.40 -2.78 -9.67
C LEU A 207 25.46 -3.55 -8.74
N LEU A 208 24.17 -3.65 -9.09
CA LEU A 208 23.18 -4.47 -8.38
C LEU A 208 23.27 -5.96 -8.74
N ARG A 209 23.93 -6.31 -9.86
CA ARG A 209 24.09 -7.69 -10.37
C ARG A 209 25.52 -8.22 -10.25
N THR A 210 26.47 -7.49 -9.68
CA THR A 210 27.80 -8.04 -9.41
C THR A 210 27.62 -9.14 -8.37
N LYS A 211 27.56 -10.38 -8.85
CA LYS A 211 27.97 -11.55 -8.08
C LYS A 211 29.27 -11.19 -7.38
N SER A 212 29.24 -11.31 -6.06
CA SER A 212 30.34 -11.51 -5.14
C SER A 212 31.71 -11.52 -5.83
N VAL A 213 32.49 -10.45 -5.66
CA VAL A 213 33.92 -10.50 -6.01
C VAL A 213 34.57 -11.56 -5.13
N GLU A 214 35.22 -12.51 -5.79
CA GLU A 214 35.91 -13.67 -5.23
C GLU A 214 36.80 -13.29 -4.04
N THR A 215 36.41 -13.72 -2.84
CA THR A 215 37.29 -13.82 -1.68
C THR A 215 37.00 -15.14 -0.99
N GLU A 216 38.05 -15.82 -0.52
CA GLU A 216 38.13 -17.25 -0.16
C GLU A 216 37.24 -17.71 1.03
N ASP A 217 36.26 -16.92 1.46
CA ASP A 217 35.23 -17.29 2.45
C ASP A 217 33.80 -17.32 1.85
N ALA A 218 33.66 -17.15 0.54
CA ALA A 218 32.37 -17.13 -0.18
C ALA A 218 31.69 -18.51 -0.33
N ASP A 219 32.40 -19.62 -0.10
CA ASP A 219 31.88 -20.97 -0.25
C ASP A 219 30.83 -21.38 0.81
N ALA A 220 30.66 -20.57 1.86
CA ALA A 220 29.60 -20.76 2.85
C ALA A 220 28.29 -20.02 2.52
N LEU A 221 28.27 -19.09 1.55
CA LEU A 221 27.13 -18.22 1.27
C LEU A 221 26.50 -18.37 -0.13
N SER A 222 27.12 -19.13 -1.04
CA SER A 222 26.59 -19.38 -2.40
C SER A 222 25.88 -20.74 -2.57
N SER A 223 25.74 -21.54 -1.52
CA SER A 223 25.26 -22.93 -1.60
C SER A 223 23.91 -23.20 -0.92
N LYS A 224 23.10 -22.18 -0.67
CA LYS A 224 21.71 -22.40 -0.22
C LYS A 224 20.74 -22.27 -1.38
N THR A 225 20.10 -23.39 -1.68
CA THR A 225 18.85 -23.49 -2.43
C THR A 225 17.84 -22.42 -1.98
N PRO A 226 16.93 -21.97 -2.87
CA PRO A 226 15.79 -21.14 -2.46
C PRO A 226 15.13 -21.79 -1.24
N PHE A 227 14.77 -20.97 -0.26
CA PHE A 227 14.25 -21.34 1.07
C PHE A 227 13.46 -22.67 1.05
N THR A 228 14.11 -23.76 1.43
CA THR A 228 13.41 -25.02 1.73
C THR A 228 13.04 -24.98 3.21
N ALA A 229 11.94 -24.31 3.56
CA ALA A 229 11.32 -24.54 4.85
C ALA A 229 10.78 -25.96 4.88
N SER A 230 11.54 -26.88 5.48
CA SER A 230 10.93 -28.05 6.09
C SER A 230 10.10 -27.55 7.27
N LEU A 231 8.78 -27.72 7.25
CA LEU A 231 7.95 -27.49 8.43
C LEU A 231 8.54 -28.27 9.61
N PRO A 232 8.61 -27.68 10.81
CA PRO A 232 8.76 -28.47 12.03
C PRO A 232 7.61 -29.48 12.09
N GLU A 233 7.86 -30.70 12.57
CA GLU A 233 6.82 -31.74 12.78
C GLU A 233 5.69 -31.28 13.74
N GLN A 234 5.85 -30.13 14.39
CA GLN A 234 4.87 -29.47 15.25
C GLN A 234 3.99 -28.52 14.41
N GLY A 235 2.68 -28.75 14.38
CA GLY A 235 1.73 -27.99 13.54
C GLY A 235 1.78 -26.46 13.76
N LEU A 236 1.47 -25.68 12.72
CA LEU A 236 1.59 -24.21 12.63
C LEU A 236 1.05 -23.46 13.87
N LYS A 237 -0.08 -23.92 14.42
CA LYS A 237 -0.72 -23.35 15.62
C LYS A 237 0.14 -23.47 16.90
N SER A 238 0.91 -24.55 17.02
CA SER A 238 1.79 -24.77 18.19
C SER A 238 3.04 -23.88 18.17
N LEU A 239 3.45 -23.42 16.98
CA LEU A 239 4.59 -22.52 16.82
C LEU A 239 4.28 -21.10 17.32
N LEU A 240 3.03 -20.64 17.24
CA LEU A 240 2.60 -19.35 17.83
C LEU A 240 2.46 -19.42 19.36
N ARG A 241 2.32 -20.61 19.94
CA ARG A 241 2.21 -20.83 21.39
C ARG A 241 3.58 -20.79 22.10
N THR A 242 4.38 -19.76 21.88
CA THR A 242 5.45 -19.42 22.84
C THR A 242 4.86 -18.47 23.87
N LYS A 243 4.91 -18.87 25.17
CA LYS A 243 4.33 -18.13 26.32
C LYS A 243 4.19 -16.64 26.03
N SER A 244 2.94 -16.20 25.83
CA SER A 244 2.56 -14.80 25.79
C SER A 244 3.27 -14.09 26.94
N VAL A 245 3.99 -13.01 26.63
CA VAL A 245 4.62 -12.19 27.67
C VAL A 245 3.53 -11.83 28.68
N GLU A 246 3.65 -12.34 29.91
CA GLU A 246 2.67 -12.14 30.98
C GLU A 246 2.46 -10.64 31.18
N THR A 247 1.34 -10.12 30.68
CA THR A 247 0.88 -8.76 30.96
C THR A 247 -0.05 -8.84 32.17
N GLU A 248 0.45 -8.44 33.34
CA GLU A 248 -0.29 -8.40 34.62
C GLU A 248 -1.49 -7.43 34.65
N ASP A 249 -1.78 -6.70 33.56
CA ASP A 249 -2.84 -5.67 33.53
C ASP A 249 -4.11 -6.06 32.72
N ALA A 250 -4.22 -7.30 32.24
CA ALA A 250 -5.34 -7.72 31.38
C ALA A 250 -6.71 -7.79 32.09
N ASP A 251 -6.75 -7.88 33.42
CA ASP A 251 -7.99 -8.16 34.16
C ASP A 251 -8.86 -6.93 34.52
N ALA A 252 -8.47 -5.71 34.12
CA ALA A 252 -9.13 -4.49 34.61
C ALA A 252 -9.97 -3.70 33.57
N LEU A 253 -10.08 -4.13 32.32
CA LEU A 253 -10.71 -3.31 31.26
C LEU A 253 -11.84 -3.98 30.48
N SER A 254 -12.66 -4.79 31.17
CA SER A 254 -14.00 -5.18 30.67
C SER A 254 -15.06 -4.17 31.13
N SER A 255 -15.16 -3.01 30.49
CA SER A 255 -16.45 -2.33 30.24
C SER A 255 -16.23 -1.01 29.50
N LYS A 256 -16.39 -1.03 28.18
CA LYS A 256 -16.87 0.10 27.36
C LYS A 256 -16.94 -0.34 25.90
N THR A 257 -18.08 -0.90 25.51
CA THR A 257 -18.50 -0.95 24.10
C THR A 257 -19.01 0.41 23.66
N PRO A 258 -18.60 0.89 22.47
CA PRO A 258 -19.58 1.51 21.60
C PRO A 258 -19.51 1.04 20.13
N PHE A 259 -20.72 0.69 19.65
CA PHE A 259 -21.29 0.85 18.30
C PHE A 259 -20.97 -0.12 17.13
N THR A 260 -21.89 -1.09 17.01
CA THR A 260 -22.49 -1.73 15.81
C THR A 260 -21.57 -2.39 14.78
N ALA A 261 -20.97 -3.52 15.20
CA ALA A 261 -20.38 -4.57 14.37
C ALA A 261 -21.39 -5.44 13.60
N SER A 262 -22.70 -5.28 13.82
CA SER A 262 -23.72 -6.28 13.44
C SER A 262 -23.85 -6.55 11.92
N SER A 263 -23.51 -5.60 11.06
CA SER A 263 -23.76 -5.69 9.62
C SER A 263 -22.65 -6.39 8.85
N LEU A 264 -21.38 -6.16 9.22
CA LEU A 264 -20.22 -6.85 8.67
C LEU A 264 -20.13 -8.28 9.21
N GLU A 265 -20.45 -8.44 10.51
CA GLU A 265 -20.51 -9.71 11.20
C GLU A 265 -21.56 -10.66 10.59
N GLN A 266 -22.75 -10.17 10.21
CA GLN A 266 -23.74 -10.96 9.46
C GLN A 266 -23.31 -11.28 8.02
N GLY A 267 -22.58 -10.36 7.37
CA GLY A 267 -22.02 -10.57 6.03
C GLY A 267 -20.99 -11.70 6.02
N LEU A 268 -20.02 -11.66 6.94
CA LEU A 268 -18.99 -12.69 7.13
C LEU A 268 -19.57 -14.03 7.61
N LYS A 269 -20.57 -14.03 8.52
CA LYS A 269 -21.30 -15.23 8.96
C LYS A 269 -21.98 -16.01 7.83
N SER A 270 -22.42 -15.34 6.77
CA SER A 270 -23.05 -16.00 5.61
C SER A 270 -22.06 -16.57 4.59
N LEU A 271 -20.82 -16.07 4.67
CA LEU A 271 -19.72 -16.20 3.71
C LEU A 271 -18.80 -17.37 4.06
N LEU A 272 -18.61 -17.56 5.36
CA LEU A 272 -17.70 -18.49 6.00
C LEU A 272 -18.39 -19.80 6.41
N ARG A 273 -19.25 -20.37 5.53
CA ARG A 273 -20.07 -21.55 5.86
C ARG A 273 -19.29 -22.83 6.22
N THR A 274 -17.96 -22.80 6.13
CA THR A 274 -17.03 -23.86 6.59
C THR A 274 -16.28 -23.50 7.86
N GLU A 275 -16.25 -22.22 8.25
CA GLU A 275 -15.46 -21.69 9.36
C GLU A 275 -16.35 -21.42 10.59
N THR A 276 -15.85 -21.72 11.79
CA THR A 276 -16.63 -21.68 13.04
C THR A 276 -17.06 -20.25 13.42
N GLU A 277 -18.21 -20.05 14.08
CA GLU A 277 -18.68 -18.71 14.50
C GLU A 277 -17.61 -17.93 15.29
N GLU A 278 -16.79 -18.65 16.05
CA GLU A 278 -15.66 -18.15 16.83
C GLU A 278 -14.54 -17.55 15.97
N LEU A 279 -14.27 -18.12 14.78
CA LEU A 279 -13.31 -17.58 13.82
C LEU A 279 -13.81 -16.22 13.31
N ILE A 280 -15.08 -16.17 12.94
CA ILE A 280 -15.71 -14.99 12.37
C ILE A 280 -15.69 -13.83 13.36
N ASP A 281 -16.04 -14.10 14.61
CA ASP A 281 -16.01 -13.09 15.68
C ASP A 281 -14.58 -12.59 15.92
N ALA A 282 -13.63 -13.50 16.14
CA ALA A 282 -12.23 -13.16 16.39
C ALA A 282 -11.60 -12.37 15.24
N PHE A 283 -11.78 -12.83 13.99
CA PHE A 283 -11.27 -12.15 12.80
C PHE A 283 -11.93 -10.77 12.60
N SER A 284 -13.24 -10.65 12.83
CA SER A 284 -13.94 -9.36 12.72
C SER A 284 -13.45 -8.35 13.76
N ARG A 285 -13.21 -8.79 15.00
CA ARG A 285 -12.61 -7.94 16.04
C ARG A 285 -11.18 -7.53 15.68
N GLY A 286 -10.37 -8.46 15.16
CA GLY A 286 -9.01 -8.16 14.69
C GLY A 286 -9.00 -7.08 13.60
N ASN A 287 -9.88 -7.21 12.59
CA ASN A 287 -10.04 -6.21 11.53
C ASN A 287 -10.49 -4.86 12.08
N LEU A 288 -11.45 -4.84 13.02
CA LEU A 288 -11.93 -3.61 13.65
C LEU A 288 -10.79 -2.83 14.30
N TYR A 289 -10.00 -3.49 15.15
CA TYR A 289 -8.88 -2.82 15.82
C TYR A 289 -7.76 -2.44 14.85
N ARG A 290 -7.48 -3.26 13.84
CA ARG A 290 -6.56 -2.90 12.75
C ARG A 290 -7.00 -1.61 12.05
N ASP A 291 -8.29 -1.47 11.75
CA ASP A 291 -8.83 -0.29 11.06
C ASP A 291 -8.78 0.95 11.96
N ILE A 292 -9.00 0.80 13.27
CA ILE A 292 -8.81 1.86 14.28
C ILE A 292 -7.34 2.31 14.31
N ILE A 293 -6.41 1.37 14.31
CA ILE A 293 -4.96 1.65 14.26
C ILE A 293 -4.60 2.40 12.97
N HIS A 294 -5.12 1.99 11.82
CA HIS A 294 -4.91 2.66 10.54
C HIS A 294 -5.49 4.08 10.47
N GLN A 295 -6.52 4.37 11.28
CA GLN A 295 -7.08 5.72 11.40
C GLN A 295 -6.25 6.64 12.30
N GLY A 296 -5.14 6.14 12.86
CA GLY A 296 -4.20 6.92 13.66
C GLY A 296 -4.25 6.62 15.16
N GLU A 297 -5.13 5.72 15.61
CA GLU A 297 -5.26 5.33 17.02
C GLU A 297 -4.39 4.09 17.34
N ALA A 298 -3.11 4.14 16.98
CA ALA A 298 -2.13 3.09 17.24
C ALA A 298 -1.67 3.06 18.72
N THR A 299 -2.61 3.01 19.66
CA THR A 299 -2.29 2.92 21.09
C THR A 299 -1.85 1.51 21.47
N ALA A 300 -1.17 1.36 22.61
CA ALA A 300 -0.73 0.07 23.10
C ALA A 300 -1.91 -0.89 23.32
N GLU A 301 -3.03 -0.37 23.82
CA GLU A 301 -4.26 -1.12 24.07
C GLU A 301 -4.86 -1.63 22.75
N ASN A 302 -5.04 -0.75 21.77
CA ASN A 302 -5.61 -1.14 20.47
C ASN A 302 -4.73 -2.16 19.73
N LEU A 303 -3.40 -2.04 19.84
CA LEU A 303 -2.46 -3.02 19.29
C LEU A 303 -2.62 -4.38 19.96
N ILE A 304 -2.75 -4.42 21.29
CA ILE A 304 -2.93 -5.67 22.05
C ILE A 304 -4.27 -6.33 21.70
N GLU A 305 -5.36 -5.56 21.64
CA GLU A 305 -6.68 -6.10 21.28
C GLU A 305 -6.69 -6.69 19.86
N ALA A 306 -6.04 -6.02 18.90
CA ALA A 306 -5.88 -6.54 17.54
C ALA A 306 -5.09 -7.86 17.54
N ILE A 307 -3.98 -7.92 18.29
CA ILE A 307 -3.13 -9.12 18.40
C ILE A 307 -3.94 -10.28 18.98
N ILE A 308 -4.59 -10.11 20.13
CA ILE A 308 -5.38 -11.16 20.79
C ILE A 308 -6.47 -11.67 19.86
N ALA A 309 -7.17 -10.77 19.18
CA ALA A 309 -8.25 -11.14 18.27
C ALA A 309 -7.75 -11.96 17.07
N TYR A 310 -6.62 -11.58 16.47
CA TYR A 310 -6.04 -12.36 15.37
C TYR A 310 -5.37 -13.67 15.81
N GLU A 311 -4.72 -13.71 16.98
CA GLU A 311 -4.22 -14.95 17.58
C GLU A 311 -5.37 -15.93 17.82
N GLN A 312 -6.50 -15.43 18.36
CA GLN A 312 -7.70 -16.24 18.55
C GLN A 312 -8.25 -16.72 17.20
N ALA A 313 -8.29 -15.88 16.16
CA ALA A 313 -8.74 -16.29 14.83
C ALA A 313 -7.89 -17.46 14.28
N ILE A 314 -6.58 -17.43 14.47
CA ILE A 314 -5.70 -18.52 14.04
C ILE A 314 -6.04 -19.87 14.70
N GLU A 315 -6.51 -19.87 15.95
CA GLU A 315 -6.86 -21.13 16.62
C GLU A 315 -7.97 -21.90 15.90
N TYR A 316 -8.87 -21.19 15.21
CA TYR A 316 -10.02 -21.75 14.51
C TYR A 316 -9.79 -21.95 13.00
N LEU A 317 -8.69 -21.45 12.43
CA LEU A 317 -8.39 -21.61 11.01
C LEU A 317 -8.11 -23.06 10.62
N GLU A 318 -8.70 -23.51 9.51
CA GLU A 318 -8.34 -24.78 8.85
C GLU A 318 -6.94 -24.68 8.22
N GLU A 319 -6.21 -25.79 8.10
CA GLU A 319 -4.80 -25.78 7.69
C GLU A 319 -4.57 -25.28 6.26
N ASP A 320 -5.53 -25.48 5.36
CA ASP A 320 -5.50 -25.06 3.96
C ASP A 320 -6.18 -23.70 3.70
N SER A 321 -6.59 -22.98 4.76
CA SER A 321 -7.27 -21.69 4.58
C SER A 321 -6.33 -20.62 4.01
N HIS A 322 -6.76 -19.96 2.95
CA HIS A 322 -6.06 -18.81 2.36
C HIS A 322 -5.91 -17.62 3.34
N LEU A 323 -6.68 -17.57 4.43
CA LEU A 323 -6.63 -16.51 5.43
C LEU A 323 -5.35 -16.53 6.28
N TRP A 324 -4.61 -17.64 6.31
CA TRP A 324 -3.35 -17.77 7.06
C TRP A 324 -2.37 -16.65 6.70
N ALA A 325 -2.11 -16.45 5.41
CA ALA A 325 -1.16 -15.43 4.95
C ALA A 325 -1.57 -14.00 5.34
N TYR A 326 -2.88 -13.70 5.32
CA TYR A 326 -3.42 -12.38 5.66
C TYR A 326 -3.32 -12.10 7.15
N ILE A 327 -3.82 -13.02 7.97
CA ILE A 327 -3.86 -12.85 9.42
C ILE A 327 -2.44 -12.81 10.00
N LEU A 328 -1.54 -13.68 9.51
CA LEU A 328 -0.15 -13.69 9.96
C LEU A 328 0.64 -12.46 9.49
N ASN A 329 0.37 -11.94 8.29
CA ASN A 329 0.93 -10.66 7.86
C ASN A 329 0.50 -9.52 8.79
N ASP A 330 -0.79 -9.47 9.15
CA ASP A 330 -1.31 -8.43 10.03
C ASP A 330 -0.79 -8.58 11.46
N LEU A 331 -0.71 -9.81 12.01
CA LEU A 331 -0.05 -10.08 13.28
C LEU A 331 1.42 -9.64 13.28
N GLY A 332 2.15 -9.96 12.20
CA GLY A 332 3.53 -9.52 12.04
C GLY A 332 3.65 -7.99 12.13
N ASN A 333 2.77 -7.27 11.42
CA ASN A 333 2.74 -5.80 11.46
C ASN A 333 2.40 -5.27 12.84
N LEU A 334 1.43 -5.87 13.52
CA LEU A 334 0.98 -5.46 14.85
C LEU A 334 2.07 -5.66 15.91
N TYR A 335 2.75 -6.81 15.90
CA TYR A 335 3.89 -7.04 16.79
C TYR A 335 5.05 -6.09 16.48
N TRP A 336 5.34 -5.85 15.20
CA TRP A 336 6.35 -4.88 14.78
C TRP A 336 6.01 -3.47 15.28
N MET A 337 4.76 -3.01 15.11
CA MET A 337 4.29 -1.73 15.64
C MET A 337 4.40 -1.70 17.17
N ARG A 338 3.97 -2.76 17.87
CA ARG A 338 4.02 -2.83 19.33
C ARG A 338 5.44 -2.72 19.86
N SER A 339 6.42 -3.35 19.21
CA SER A 339 7.83 -3.28 19.62
C SER A 339 8.37 -1.84 19.66
N ARG A 340 7.89 -0.97 18.77
CA ARG A 340 8.28 0.46 18.69
C ARG A 340 7.64 1.31 19.80
N HIS A 341 6.58 0.82 20.43
CA HIS A 341 5.88 1.46 21.55
C HIS A 341 6.36 0.94 22.91
N ILE A 342 7.42 0.13 22.95
CA ILE A 342 7.97 -0.46 24.16
C ILE A 342 9.32 0.18 24.49
N SER A 343 9.46 0.63 25.72
CA SER A 343 10.70 1.20 26.26
C SER A 343 11.67 0.12 26.80
N VAL A 344 11.15 -1.05 27.19
CA VAL A 344 11.95 -2.18 27.70
C VAL A 344 12.51 -2.98 26.53
N ARG A 345 13.84 -2.97 26.38
CA ARG A 345 14.54 -3.57 25.24
C ARG A 345 14.20 -5.04 25.01
N GLU A 346 14.21 -5.85 26.07
CA GLU A 346 13.99 -7.29 26.01
C GLU A 346 12.58 -7.62 25.49
N GLN A 347 11.59 -6.83 25.91
CA GLN A 347 10.21 -6.97 25.43
C GLN A 347 10.08 -6.52 23.97
N ALA A 348 10.75 -5.43 23.57
CA ALA A 348 10.75 -4.98 22.18
C ALA A 348 11.36 -6.05 21.24
N ILE A 349 12.46 -6.68 21.65
CA ILE A 349 13.07 -7.81 20.92
C ILE A 349 12.08 -8.96 20.81
N ALA A 350 11.43 -9.36 21.90
CA ALA A 350 10.47 -10.48 21.89
C ALA A 350 9.32 -10.23 20.90
N TYR A 351 8.76 -9.01 20.87
CA TYR A 351 7.73 -8.66 19.89
C TYR A 351 8.25 -8.66 18.45
N LEU A 352 9.46 -8.17 18.18
CA LEU A 352 10.06 -8.27 16.84
C LEU A 352 10.25 -9.73 16.40
N GLU A 353 10.71 -10.60 17.30
CA GLU A 353 10.86 -12.04 17.04
C GLU A 353 9.52 -12.72 16.76
N GLN A 354 8.44 -12.37 17.51
CA GLN A 354 7.08 -12.84 17.19
C GLN A 354 6.61 -12.35 15.82
N GLY A 355 6.89 -11.09 15.49
CA GLY A 355 6.53 -10.53 14.19
C GLY A 355 7.22 -11.25 13.03
N ILE A 356 8.53 -11.46 13.14
CA ILE A 356 9.33 -12.23 12.17
C ILE A 356 8.76 -13.64 12.02
N LYS A 357 8.51 -14.31 13.14
CA LYS A 357 7.96 -15.67 13.14
C LYS A 357 6.60 -15.74 12.44
N ALA A 358 5.71 -14.78 12.68
CA ALA A 358 4.42 -14.72 12.00
C ALA A 358 4.59 -14.61 10.48
N TYR A 359 5.47 -13.74 10.00
CA TYR A 359 5.74 -13.62 8.57
C TYR A 359 6.40 -14.88 7.97
N GLU A 360 7.33 -15.52 8.68
CA GLU A 360 7.98 -16.78 8.23
C GLU A 360 6.95 -17.91 8.11
N ILE A 361 6.04 -18.03 9.07
CA ILE A 361 4.93 -18.98 9.03
C ILE A 361 4.04 -18.67 7.82
N ALA A 362 3.69 -17.40 7.59
CA ALA A 362 2.88 -16.98 6.45
C ALA A 362 3.53 -17.36 5.11
N LEU A 363 4.85 -17.13 5.00
CA LEU A 363 5.63 -17.47 3.81
C LEU A 363 5.65 -18.99 3.58
N SER A 364 5.86 -19.77 4.63
CA SER A 364 5.86 -21.24 4.54
C SER A 364 4.50 -21.78 4.10
N HIS A 365 3.42 -21.16 4.57
CA HIS A 365 2.05 -21.53 4.22
C HIS A 365 1.77 -21.27 2.73
N ILE A 366 2.10 -20.07 2.23
CA ILE A 366 2.00 -19.74 0.80
C ILE A 366 2.78 -20.75 -0.03
N LEU A 367 4.04 -21.03 0.31
CA LEU A 367 4.88 -21.95 -0.46
C LEU A 367 4.36 -23.40 -0.46
N GLN A 368 3.65 -23.80 0.59
CA GLN A 368 3.13 -25.15 0.76
C GLN A 368 1.78 -25.36 0.04
N TYR A 369 0.84 -24.42 0.19
CA TYR A 369 -0.54 -24.59 -0.24
C TYR A 369 -0.87 -23.79 -1.52
N ASP A 370 -0.28 -22.61 -1.67
CA ASP A 370 -0.52 -21.70 -2.80
C ASP A 370 0.60 -21.84 -3.82
N ARG A 371 0.43 -22.75 -4.78
CA ARG A 371 1.39 -22.91 -5.89
C ARG A 371 1.60 -21.56 -6.57
N LEU A 372 2.79 -20.96 -6.37
CA LEU A 372 3.26 -19.69 -6.96
C LEU A 372 3.05 -19.58 -8.49
N GLU A 373 2.79 -20.70 -9.17
CA GLU A 373 2.54 -20.80 -10.61
C GLU A 373 1.19 -20.19 -11.07
N SER A 374 0.17 -20.00 -10.21
CA SER A 374 -1.07 -19.29 -10.58
C SER A 374 -0.99 -17.79 -10.26
N ALA A 375 -0.15 -17.11 -11.02
CA ALA A 375 0.23 -15.70 -10.86
C ALA A 375 -0.96 -14.73 -10.83
N GLY A 376 -1.16 -14.06 -9.68
CA GLY A 376 -1.93 -12.82 -9.60
C GLY A 376 -2.10 -12.26 -8.19
N HIS A 377 -2.58 -13.10 -7.26
CA HIS A 377 -2.91 -12.68 -5.89
C HIS A 377 -1.79 -12.99 -4.90
N ASP A 378 -1.28 -14.23 -4.90
CA ASP A 378 -0.33 -14.69 -3.88
C ASP A 378 1.08 -14.12 -4.09
N GLY A 379 1.45 -13.77 -5.32
CA GLY A 379 2.71 -13.07 -5.60
C GLY A 379 2.80 -11.68 -4.96
N LYS A 380 1.67 -10.97 -4.81
CA LYS A 380 1.65 -9.67 -4.11
C LYS A 380 1.79 -9.85 -2.61
N THR A 381 1.09 -10.83 -2.03
CA THR A 381 1.18 -11.15 -0.60
C THR A 381 2.57 -11.67 -0.24
N TYR A 382 3.14 -12.54 -1.06
CA TYR A 382 4.52 -13.02 -0.96
C TYR A 382 5.51 -11.85 -0.93
N ARG A 383 5.48 -10.96 -1.93
CA ARG A 383 6.34 -9.76 -1.97
C ARG A 383 6.18 -8.89 -0.73
N ARG A 384 4.94 -8.68 -0.26
CA ARG A 384 4.67 -7.88 0.93
C ARG A 384 5.28 -8.52 2.18
N LEU A 385 5.12 -9.83 2.35
CA LEU A 385 5.74 -10.58 3.46
C LEU A 385 7.26 -10.49 3.42
N GLN A 386 7.86 -10.66 2.25
CA GLN A 386 9.31 -10.49 2.04
C GLN A 386 9.77 -9.08 2.44
N ASN A 387 9.11 -8.03 1.95
CA ASN A 387 9.44 -6.65 2.34
C ASN A 387 9.26 -6.40 3.85
N ASN A 388 8.21 -6.95 4.46
CA ASN A 388 7.95 -6.79 5.89
C ASN A 388 8.98 -7.54 6.77
N LEU A 389 9.40 -8.74 6.36
CA LEU A 389 10.53 -9.45 6.97
C LEU A 389 11.81 -8.63 6.88
N GLY A 390 12.08 -8.05 5.70
CA GLY A 390 13.18 -7.10 5.51
C GLY A 390 13.16 -5.97 6.55
N ALA A 391 11.99 -5.36 6.77
CA ALA A 391 11.82 -4.28 7.75
C ALA A 391 11.97 -4.75 9.20
N ALA A 392 11.40 -5.90 9.55
CA ALA A 392 11.48 -6.45 10.90
C ALA A 392 12.92 -6.83 11.28
N TYR A 393 13.66 -7.48 10.37
CA TYR A 393 15.07 -7.78 10.57
C TYR A 393 15.94 -6.51 10.65
N SER A 394 15.67 -5.50 9.82
CA SER A 394 16.34 -4.18 9.92
C SER A 394 16.14 -3.51 11.28
N GLU A 395 14.93 -3.55 11.84
CA GLU A 395 14.67 -3.01 13.17
C GLU A 395 15.30 -3.88 14.27
N LEU A 396 15.25 -5.21 14.16
CA LEU A 396 15.88 -6.13 15.11
C LEU A 396 17.42 -5.92 15.17
N ALA A 397 18.05 -5.59 14.05
CA ALA A 397 19.48 -5.28 13.98
C ALA A 397 19.89 -4.12 14.92
N ARG A 398 18.98 -3.18 15.21
CA ARG A 398 19.24 -2.07 16.14
C ARG A 398 19.37 -2.54 17.59
N TYR A 399 18.81 -3.71 17.89
CA TYR A 399 18.77 -4.27 19.23
C TYR A 399 19.75 -5.42 19.42
N VAL A 400 19.93 -6.30 18.45
CA VAL A 400 20.74 -7.52 18.61
C VAL A 400 21.34 -7.95 17.28
N ALA A 401 22.55 -8.52 17.34
CA ALA A 401 23.25 -9.12 16.20
C ALA A 401 23.16 -8.29 14.89
N PRO A 402 23.60 -7.02 14.88
CA PRO A 402 23.34 -6.07 13.79
C PRO A 402 23.76 -6.59 12.42
N VAL A 403 24.98 -7.14 12.30
CA VAL A 403 25.50 -7.66 11.03
C VAL A 403 24.61 -8.79 10.47
N LYS A 404 24.27 -9.78 11.31
CA LYS A 404 23.43 -10.92 10.90
C LYS A 404 22.06 -10.44 10.45
N ASN A 405 21.40 -9.63 11.27
CA ASN A 405 20.03 -9.19 10.98
C ASN A 405 19.96 -8.21 9.80
N LEU A 406 20.99 -7.40 9.55
CA LEU A 406 21.08 -6.58 8.34
C LEU A 406 21.29 -7.43 7.08
N GLN A 407 22.07 -8.51 7.17
CA GLN A 407 22.23 -9.46 6.06
C GLN A 407 20.91 -10.19 5.73
N GLU A 408 20.17 -10.66 6.75
CA GLU A 408 18.83 -11.22 6.53
C GLU A 408 17.90 -10.17 5.90
N SER A 409 17.90 -8.94 6.43
CA SER A 409 17.10 -7.84 5.88
C SER A 409 17.35 -7.59 4.39
N ILE A 410 18.62 -7.59 3.97
CA ILE A 410 19.03 -7.45 2.57
C ILE A 410 18.48 -8.60 1.73
N ILE A 411 18.60 -9.85 2.19
CA ILE A 411 18.08 -11.03 1.48
C ILE A 411 16.57 -10.89 1.23
N TYR A 412 15.80 -10.57 2.27
CA TYR A 412 14.35 -10.42 2.18
C TYR A 412 13.91 -9.26 1.27
N TYR A 413 14.62 -8.12 1.30
CA TYR A 413 14.33 -7.02 0.38
C TYR A 413 14.69 -7.36 -1.07
N THR A 414 15.80 -8.04 -1.32
CA THR A 414 16.19 -8.49 -2.67
C THR A 414 15.15 -9.47 -3.24
N GLU A 415 14.69 -10.44 -2.46
CA GLU A 415 13.65 -11.39 -2.86
C GLU A 415 12.33 -10.67 -3.20
N ALA A 416 11.94 -9.65 -2.43
CA ALA A 416 10.77 -8.83 -2.73
C ALA A 416 10.89 -8.08 -4.07
N LEU A 417 12.10 -7.63 -4.42
CA LEU A 417 12.37 -6.93 -5.68
C LEU A 417 12.36 -7.89 -6.87
N ASP A 418 12.95 -9.09 -6.73
CA ASP A 418 13.00 -10.10 -7.78
C ASP A 418 11.60 -10.58 -8.21
N TYR A 419 10.64 -10.59 -7.28
CA TYR A 419 9.24 -10.93 -7.53
C TYR A 419 8.36 -9.73 -7.95
N SER A 420 8.94 -8.55 -8.14
CA SER A 420 8.20 -7.36 -8.60
C SER A 420 8.13 -7.32 -10.13
N GLN A 421 6.93 -7.34 -10.71
CA GLN A 421 6.76 -7.02 -12.14
C GLN A 421 7.06 -5.53 -12.35
N GLU A 422 8.12 -5.22 -13.11
CA GLU A 422 8.78 -3.89 -13.28
C GLU A 422 7.84 -2.70 -13.60
N LEU A 423 6.54 -2.89 -13.87
CA LEU A 423 5.66 -1.85 -14.42
C LEU A 423 4.33 -1.62 -13.70
N SER A 424 3.87 -2.48 -12.77
CA SER A 424 2.54 -2.31 -12.14
C SER A 424 2.53 -1.55 -10.81
N ASP A 425 3.67 -1.40 -10.13
CA ASP A 425 3.72 -0.89 -8.74
C ASP A 425 5.01 -0.11 -8.42
N GLY A 426 5.37 0.85 -9.29
CA GLY A 426 6.63 1.61 -9.18
C GLY A 426 6.87 2.28 -7.82
N LYS A 427 5.79 2.67 -7.11
CA LYS A 427 5.88 3.27 -5.78
C LYS A 427 6.37 2.28 -4.71
N GLN A 428 5.78 1.09 -4.65
CA GLN A 428 6.20 0.08 -3.68
C GLN A 428 7.57 -0.49 -4.02
N TYR A 429 7.89 -0.59 -5.30
CA TYR A 429 9.23 -0.95 -5.76
C TYR A 429 10.27 0.08 -5.28
N ALA A 430 10.02 1.37 -5.48
CA ALA A 430 10.88 2.45 -4.98
C ALA A 430 11.04 2.44 -3.46
N ALA A 431 9.96 2.19 -2.71
CA ALA A 431 10.01 2.09 -1.25
C ALA A 431 10.89 0.90 -0.79
N THR A 432 10.75 -0.26 -1.43
CA THR A 432 11.56 -1.45 -1.15
C THR A 432 13.04 -1.19 -1.44
N LEU A 433 13.36 -0.56 -2.57
CA LEU A 433 14.72 -0.15 -2.92
C LEU A 433 15.31 0.86 -1.92
N ASN A 434 14.53 1.84 -1.47
CA ASN A 434 14.98 2.77 -0.43
C ASN A 434 15.31 2.03 0.88
N ASN A 435 14.49 1.04 1.26
CA ASN A 435 14.75 0.26 2.45
C ASN A 435 15.99 -0.64 2.29
N LEU A 436 16.17 -1.26 1.12
CA LEU A 436 17.38 -2.01 0.78
C LEU A 436 18.64 -1.13 0.87
N GLY A 437 18.59 0.09 0.30
CA GLY A 437 19.69 1.05 0.40
C GLY A 437 20.01 1.41 1.85
N THR A 438 18.98 1.53 2.69
CA THR A 438 19.13 1.81 4.13
C THR A 438 19.76 0.63 4.88
N ALA A 439 19.38 -0.61 4.54
CA ALA A 439 19.99 -1.81 5.12
C ALA A 439 21.48 -1.92 4.76
N TYR A 440 21.85 -1.65 3.50
CA TYR A 440 23.25 -1.58 3.09
C TYR A 440 24.02 -0.44 3.77
N TRP A 441 23.44 0.76 3.87
CA TRP A 441 24.07 1.89 4.56
C TRP A 441 24.31 1.61 6.04
N ASN A 442 23.37 0.93 6.71
CA ASN A 442 23.55 0.47 8.09
C ASN A 442 24.65 -0.60 8.19
N LEU A 443 24.68 -1.57 7.26
CA LEU A 443 25.70 -2.62 7.26
C LEU A 443 27.11 -2.06 7.05
N ALA A 444 27.25 -1.01 6.24
CA ALA A 444 28.49 -0.29 6.04
C ALA A 444 29.09 0.27 7.35
N GLN A 445 28.26 0.60 8.34
CA GLN A 445 28.74 1.08 9.65
C GLN A 445 29.41 -0.04 10.47
N HIS A 446 29.21 -1.31 10.08
CA HIS A 446 29.72 -2.46 10.79
C HIS A 446 30.82 -3.21 10.01
N GLN A 447 30.70 -3.32 8.69
CA GLN A 447 31.67 -4.02 7.86
C GLN A 447 31.66 -3.56 6.42
N GLN A 448 32.80 -3.73 5.74
CA GLN A 448 32.97 -3.46 4.31
C GLN A 448 32.34 -2.12 3.87
N PRO A 449 32.72 -1.00 4.50
CA PRO A 449 32.02 0.28 4.36
C PRO A 449 31.91 0.74 2.90
N VAL A 450 33.01 0.68 2.14
CA VAL A 450 33.02 1.13 0.74
C VAL A 450 32.07 0.29 -0.12
N ALA A 451 32.15 -1.04 -0.05
CA ALA A 451 31.31 -1.93 -0.86
C ALA A 451 29.82 -1.77 -0.53
N ASN A 452 29.47 -1.73 0.76
CA ASN A 452 28.08 -1.57 1.19
C ASN A 452 27.53 -0.18 0.86
N LEU A 453 28.33 0.89 0.97
CA LEU A 453 27.90 2.24 0.57
C LEU A 453 27.67 2.34 -0.94
N GLN A 454 28.48 1.65 -1.76
CA GLN A 454 28.24 1.57 -3.21
C GLN A 454 26.93 0.85 -3.54
N GLN A 455 26.61 -0.25 -2.84
CA GLN A 455 25.33 -0.94 -2.99
C GLN A 455 24.16 -0.03 -2.57
N ALA A 456 24.30 0.71 -1.46
CA ALA A 456 23.30 1.68 -1.02
C ALA A 456 23.06 2.80 -2.06
N ILE A 457 24.13 3.34 -2.65
CA ILE A 457 24.03 4.31 -3.75
C ILE A 457 23.24 3.71 -4.92
N GLY A 458 23.54 2.47 -5.32
CA GLY A 458 22.83 1.79 -6.40
C GLY A 458 21.33 1.68 -6.12
N ALA A 459 20.96 1.19 -4.94
CA ALA A 459 19.57 1.02 -4.54
C ALA A 459 18.81 2.35 -4.44
N TYR A 460 19.38 3.39 -3.83
CA TYR A 460 18.76 4.72 -3.80
C TYR A 460 18.64 5.37 -5.18
N SER A 461 19.65 5.21 -6.04
CA SER A 461 19.61 5.75 -7.41
C SER A 461 18.51 5.07 -8.23
N GLU A 462 18.36 3.75 -8.09
CA GLU A 462 17.26 3.03 -8.72
C GLU A 462 15.90 3.47 -8.14
N ALA A 463 15.79 3.62 -6.80
CA ALA A 463 14.55 4.08 -6.18
C ALA A 463 14.09 5.44 -6.72
N LEU A 464 15.02 6.36 -7.01
CA LEU A 464 14.73 7.65 -7.63
C LEU A 464 14.19 7.51 -9.07
N SER A 465 14.61 6.49 -9.83
CA SER A 465 14.11 6.27 -11.19
C SER A 465 12.62 5.86 -11.24
N TYR A 466 12.11 5.31 -10.14
CA TYR A 466 10.70 4.93 -9.96
C TYR A 466 9.89 5.93 -9.10
N SER A 467 10.56 6.94 -8.54
CA SER A 467 9.93 7.95 -7.69
C SER A 467 9.60 9.21 -8.49
N SER A 468 8.35 9.66 -8.44
CA SER A 468 7.94 10.90 -9.10
C SER A 468 7.90 12.07 -8.11
N PRO A 469 8.74 13.11 -8.28
CA PRO A 469 8.71 14.27 -7.38
C PRO A 469 7.39 15.06 -7.44
N SER A 470 6.61 14.95 -8.52
CA SER A 470 5.29 15.59 -8.63
C SER A 470 4.19 14.82 -7.89
N GLN A 471 4.37 13.51 -7.70
CA GLN A 471 3.39 12.66 -7.00
C GLN A 471 3.76 12.46 -5.53
N GLU A 472 5.05 12.36 -5.22
CA GLU A 472 5.55 12.03 -3.88
C GLU A 472 6.76 12.90 -3.50
N PRO A 473 6.59 14.23 -3.44
CA PRO A 473 7.68 15.19 -3.25
C PRO A 473 8.50 14.91 -1.99
N LEU A 474 7.84 14.65 -0.85
CA LEU A 474 8.53 14.38 0.41
C LEU A 474 9.33 13.07 0.40
N ASN A 475 8.81 12.03 -0.27
CA ASN A 475 9.50 10.74 -0.40
C ASN A 475 10.71 10.87 -1.34
N TYR A 476 10.54 11.58 -2.45
CA TYR A 476 11.65 11.89 -3.37
C TYR A 476 12.76 12.67 -2.65
N GLY A 477 12.42 13.71 -1.89
CA GLY A 477 13.38 14.45 -1.06
C GLY A 477 14.03 13.60 0.03
N MET A 478 13.34 12.57 0.53
CA MET A 478 13.92 11.61 1.46
C MET A 478 15.00 10.75 0.83
N ILE A 479 14.70 10.14 -0.31
CA ILE A 479 15.65 9.28 -1.01
C ILE A 479 16.88 10.11 -1.41
N GLN A 480 16.69 11.35 -1.88
CA GLN A 480 17.80 12.28 -2.19
C GLN A 480 18.68 12.59 -0.98
N ASN A 481 18.10 12.84 0.19
CA ASN A 481 18.89 13.04 1.41
C ASN A 481 19.65 11.78 1.84
N ASN A 482 19.03 10.61 1.71
CA ASN A 482 19.68 9.34 2.04
C ASN A 482 20.85 9.07 1.10
N LEU A 483 20.66 9.35 -0.19
CA LEU A 483 21.71 9.30 -1.21
C LEU A 483 22.85 10.28 -0.88
N GLY A 484 22.53 11.52 -0.49
CA GLY A 484 23.53 12.51 -0.07
C GLY A 484 24.33 12.07 1.16
N THR A 485 23.65 11.45 2.14
CA THR A 485 24.29 10.88 3.33
C THR A 485 25.24 9.74 2.94
N THR A 486 24.81 8.89 2.02
CA THR A 486 25.61 7.76 1.54
C THR A 486 26.85 8.23 0.78
N TYR A 487 26.74 9.24 -0.09
CA TYR A 487 27.89 9.87 -0.74
C TYR A 487 28.85 10.49 0.26
N TRP A 488 28.33 11.19 1.27
CA TRP A 488 29.16 11.79 2.32
C TRP A 488 29.92 10.72 3.12
N ASN A 489 29.24 9.65 3.58
CA ASN A 489 29.88 8.53 4.25
C ASN A 489 30.96 7.88 3.38
N LEU A 490 30.69 7.70 2.08
CA LEU A 490 31.65 7.12 1.15
C LEU A 490 32.87 8.02 0.98
N ALA A 491 32.66 9.32 0.84
CA ALA A 491 33.75 10.30 0.76
C ALA A 491 34.70 10.19 1.95
N VAL A 492 34.17 10.09 3.18
CA VAL A 492 34.98 9.98 4.40
C VAL A 492 35.82 8.68 4.43
N CYS A 493 35.44 7.64 3.68
CA CYS A 493 36.19 6.40 3.57
C CYS A 493 37.29 6.42 2.49
N LEU A 494 37.35 7.42 1.62
CA LEU A 494 38.21 7.46 0.44
C LEU A 494 39.34 8.49 0.56
N SER A 495 40.44 8.24 -0.15
CA SER A 495 41.58 9.18 -0.22
C SER A 495 41.30 10.40 -1.11
N GLU A 496 40.37 10.29 -2.06
CA GLU A 496 39.94 11.37 -2.97
C GLU A 496 38.44 11.65 -2.76
N PRO A 497 38.07 12.41 -1.71
CA PRO A 497 36.67 12.57 -1.29
C PRO A 497 35.90 13.67 -2.03
N GLU A 498 36.58 14.52 -2.78
CA GLU A 498 36.02 15.78 -3.28
C GLU A 498 34.78 15.57 -4.16
N GLU A 499 34.85 14.66 -5.13
CA GLU A 499 33.73 14.36 -6.03
C GLU A 499 32.50 13.90 -5.26
N TYR A 500 32.66 12.93 -4.35
CA TYR A 500 31.57 12.41 -3.53
C TYR A 500 31.00 13.46 -2.56
N LEU A 501 31.83 14.35 -2.01
CA LEU A 501 31.34 15.48 -1.21
C LEU A 501 30.50 16.47 -2.06
N GLN A 502 30.90 16.72 -3.31
CA GLN A 502 30.10 17.53 -4.23
C GLN A 502 28.77 16.85 -4.61
N MET A 503 28.78 15.54 -4.85
CA MET A 503 27.57 14.75 -5.08
C MET A 503 26.64 14.78 -3.86
N ALA A 504 27.18 14.66 -2.64
CA ALA A 504 26.42 14.77 -1.40
C ALA A 504 25.71 16.13 -1.30
N ILE A 505 26.45 17.23 -1.53
CA ILE A 505 25.90 18.59 -1.51
C ILE A 505 24.80 18.77 -2.56
N SER A 506 24.99 18.23 -3.76
CA SER A 506 23.98 18.27 -4.82
C SER A 506 22.69 17.56 -4.39
N ALA A 507 22.81 16.32 -3.89
CA ALA A 507 21.68 15.53 -3.43
C ALA A 507 20.94 16.19 -2.25
N TYR A 508 21.65 16.77 -1.28
CA TYR A 508 21.02 17.53 -0.20
C TYR A 508 20.29 18.77 -0.70
N LYS A 509 20.84 19.51 -1.67
CA LYS A 509 20.16 20.67 -2.25
C LYS A 509 18.86 20.27 -2.93
N ILE A 510 18.87 19.19 -3.72
CA ILE A 510 17.67 18.64 -4.35
C ILE A 510 16.66 18.22 -3.26
N ALA A 511 17.12 17.55 -2.20
CA ALA A 511 16.25 17.17 -1.08
C ALA A 511 15.57 18.39 -0.43
N LEU A 512 16.27 19.51 -0.28
CA LEU A 512 15.76 20.76 0.31
C LEU A 512 14.73 21.48 -0.58
N GLU A 513 14.66 21.18 -1.87
CA GLU A 513 13.57 21.69 -2.75
C GLU A 513 12.20 21.12 -2.33
N TYR A 514 12.18 19.92 -1.75
CA TYR A 514 10.95 19.23 -1.34
C TYR A 514 10.76 19.19 0.18
N ARG A 515 11.85 19.07 0.93
CA ARG A 515 11.85 19.09 2.40
C ARG A 515 12.04 20.52 2.89
N THR A 516 11.00 21.32 2.76
CA THR A 516 11.03 22.73 3.15
C THR A 516 10.71 22.91 4.64
N ALA A 517 11.08 24.08 5.19
CA ALA A 517 10.77 24.44 6.58
C ALA A 517 9.26 24.40 6.88
N SER A 518 8.39 24.65 5.90
CA SER A 518 6.94 24.63 6.06
C SER A 518 6.32 23.24 5.88
N ALA A 519 6.83 22.45 4.93
CA ALA A 519 6.25 21.14 4.61
C ALA A 519 6.73 20.03 5.54
N ALA A 520 8.00 20.08 5.97
CA ALA A 520 8.60 19.07 6.84
C ALA A 520 9.72 19.68 7.71
N PRO A 521 9.39 20.48 8.74
CA PRO A 521 10.37 21.25 9.52
C PRO A 521 11.53 20.41 10.07
N ALA A 522 11.23 19.26 10.68
CA ALA A 522 12.26 18.37 11.23
C ALA A 522 13.17 17.78 10.14
N ALA A 523 12.59 17.36 9.01
CA ALA A 523 13.36 16.80 7.90
C ALA A 523 14.20 17.86 7.17
N HIS A 524 13.68 19.09 7.06
CA HIS A 524 14.40 20.25 6.55
C HIS A 524 15.62 20.53 7.43
N ALA A 525 15.44 20.63 8.76
CA ALA A 525 16.52 20.87 9.70
C ALA A 525 17.61 19.78 9.64
N ALA A 526 17.22 18.52 9.60
CA ALA A 526 18.16 17.40 9.46
C ALA A 526 18.95 17.47 8.14
N THR A 527 18.28 17.77 7.03
CA THR A 527 18.92 17.87 5.70
C THR A 527 19.89 19.06 5.64
N GLN A 528 19.52 20.21 6.23
CA GLN A 528 20.39 21.38 6.37
C GLN A 528 21.63 21.08 7.23
N ASN A 529 21.46 20.35 8.33
CA ASN A 529 22.59 19.91 9.15
C ASN A 529 23.56 19.03 8.34
N ASN A 530 23.03 18.07 7.58
CA ASN A 530 23.85 17.20 6.73
C ASN A 530 24.57 17.98 5.61
N LEU A 531 23.91 18.97 5.03
CA LEU A 531 24.52 19.89 4.06
C LEU A 531 25.66 20.70 4.69
N GLY A 532 25.47 21.19 5.91
CA GLY A 532 26.51 21.89 6.67
C GLY A 532 27.75 21.02 6.90
N MET A 533 27.55 19.76 7.30
CA MET A 533 28.62 18.78 7.47
C MET A 533 29.41 18.56 6.17
N ALA A 534 28.74 18.40 5.03
CA ALA A 534 29.42 18.20 3.75
C ALA A 534 30.28 19.42 3.35
N TYR A 535 29.78 20.65 3.55
CA TYR A 535 30.58 21.86 3.33
C TYR A 535 31.76 21.97 4.29
N TRP A 536 31.57 21.59 5.56
CA TRP A 536 32.66 21.57 6.53
C TRP A 536 33.77 20.59 6.12
N HIS A 537 33.40 19.40 5.63
CA HIS A 537 34.38 18.43 5.14
C HIS A 537 35.12 18.92 3.88
N LEU A 538 34.45 19.61 2.95
CA LEU A 538 35.12 20.26 1.81
C LEU A 538 36.09 21.35 2.26
N ALA A 539 35.71 22.18 3.23
CA ALA A 539 36.54 23.26 3.74
C ALA A 539 37.84 22.78 4.42
N ASN A 540 37.88 21.52 4.87
CA ASN A 540 39.03 20.93 5.54
C ASN A 540 39.80 19.93 4.66
N GLN A 541 39.52 19.86 3.36
CA GLN A 541 40.34 19.09 2.42
C GLN A 541 41.74 19.69 2.27
N GLU A 542 42.73 18.83 2.09
CA GLU A 542 44.09 19.25 1.80
C GLU A 542 44.16 19.97 0.44
N GLY A 543 44.94 21.05 0.35
CA GLY A 543 45.11 21.80 -0.89
C GLY A 543 44.00 22.82 -1.22
N ILE A 544 42.94 22.91 -0.43
CA ILE A 544 41.91 23.95 -0.62
C ILE A 544 42.49 25.34 -0.34
N SER A 545 42.31 26.26 -1.30
CA SER A 545 42.78 27.63 -1.17
C SER A 545 42.05 28.40 -0.05
N GLY A 546 42.72 29.38 0.56
CA GLY A 546 42.14 30.22 1.62
C GLY A 546 40.77 30.82 1.27
N PRO A 547 40.60 31.45 0.08
CA PRO A 547 39.30 32.00 -0.33
C PRO A 547 38.19 30.95 -0.44
N LEU A 548 38.46 29.79 -1.07
CA LEU A 548 37.48 28.70 -1.20
C LEU A 548 37.12 28.10 0.16
N ARG A 549 38.10 27.95 1.06
CA ARG A 549 37.87 27.50 2.43
C ARG A 549 36.91 28.42 3.17
N VAL A 550 37.09 29.75 3.08
CA VAL A 550 36.19 30.74 3.70
C VAL A 550 34.79 30.64 3.11
N GLU A 551 34.66 30.45 1.80
CA GLU A 551 33.36 30.26 1.14
C GLU A 551 32.62 29.02 1.66
N PHE A 552 33.29 27.87 1.73
CA PHE A 552 32.69 26.64 2.24
C PHE A 552 32.32 26.75 3.72
N LEU A 553 33.16 27.36 4.55
CA LEU A 553 32.83 27.61 5.96
C LEU A 553 31.63 28.56 6.11
N SER A 554 31.51 29.58 5.27
CA SER A 554 30.34 30.46 5.26
C SER A 554 29.05 29.70 4.91
N LYS A 555 29.09 28.83 3.88
CA LYS A 555 27.96 27.97 3.51
C LYS A 555 27.60 26.97 4.62
N CYS A 556 28.61 26.38 5.27
CA CYS A 556 28.43 25.51 6.44
C CYS A 556 27.68 26.23 7.57
N ILE A 557 28.13 27.44 7.94
CA ILE A 557 27.49 28.23 9.01
C ILE A 557 26.05 28.57 8.64
N SER A 558 25.80 28.99 7.40
CA SER A 558 24.45 29.32 6.92
C SER A 558 23.51 28.12 6.98
N ALA A 559 23.97 26.92 6.58
CA ALA A 559 23.18 25.70 6.66
C ALA A 559 22.82 25.34 8.11
N TYR A 560 23.78 25.42 9.05
CA TYR A 560 23.50 25.20 10.47
C TYR A 560 22.56 26.23 11.08
N GLN A 561 22.65 27.50 10.68
CA GLN A 561 21.71 28.53 11.11
C GLN A 561 20.29 28.21 10.65
N GLN A 562 20.10 27.81 9.39
CA GLN A 562 18.79 27.41 8.86
C GLN A 562 18.25 26.16 9.57
N ALA A 563 19.11 25.19 9.89
CA ALA A 563 18.73 24.01 10.66
C ALA A 563 18.21 24.38 12.05
N LEU A 564 18.94 25.25 12.78
CA LEU A 564 18.56 25.73 14.10
C LEU A 564 17.26 26.55 14.07
N GLU A 565 17.14 27.48 13.13
CA GLU A 565 15.94 28.32 12.97
C GLU A 565 14.70 27.46 12.74
N THR A 566 14.79 26.49 11.83
CA THR A 566 13.66 25.59 11.52
C THR A 566 13.32 24.69 12.71
N ALA A 567 14.33 24.14 13.41
CA ALA A 567 14.11 23.28 14.56
C ALA A 567 13.42 24.04 15.71
N LEU A 568 13.80 25.30 15.94
CA LEU A 568 13.20 26.15 16.97
C LEU A 568 11.75 26.54 16.60
N LEU A 569 11.48 26.86 15.33
CA LEU A 569 10.13 27.15 14.86
C LEU A 569 9.20 25.93 15.01
N GLY A 570 9.68 24.73 14.66
CA GLY A 570 8.90 23.49 14.82
C GLY A 570 8.53 23.18 16.28
N GLN A 571 9.44 23.44 17.23
CA GLN A 571 9.17 23.24 18.66
C GLN A 571 8.13 24.22 19.23
N LEU A 572 8.00 25.41 18.64
CA LEU A 572 7.01 26.40 19.06
C LEU A 572 5.61 26.08 18.52
N THR A 573 5.52 25.50 17.32
CA THR A 573 4.24 25.08 16.72
C THR A 573 3.68 23.79 17.32
N ASP A 574 4.53 22.86 17.79
CA ASP A 574 4.07 21.63 18.46
C ASP A 574 3.60 21.85 19.92
N ARG A 575 3.86 23.04 20.49
CA ARG A 575 3.47 23.41 21.86
C ARG A 575 2.21 24.27 21.96
N SER A 576 1.66 24.71 20.83
CA SER A 576 0.42 25.49 20.72
C SER A 576 -0.74 24.62 20.27
#